data_AF-A0A6J4MRZ1-F1
#
_entry.id   AF-A0A6J4MRZ1-F1
#
_cell.length_a   1.000
_cell.length_b   1.000
_cell.length_c   1.000
_cell.angle_alpha   90.00
_cell.angle_beta   90.00
_cell.angle_gamma   90.00
#
_symmetry.space_group_name_H-M   'P 1'
#
loop_
_entity.id
_entity.type
_entity.pdbx_description
1 polymer ?
#
loop_
_entity_poly.entity_id
_entity_poly.type
_entity_poly.pdbx_seq_one_letter_code
_entity_poly.pdbx_strand_id
1 'polypeptide(L)'
;EPSLSVDNADVTVKHLIAAGLIESGTVLRARPGAWGEVECTVLASGALELGGQAFATPSAAGRHVRHGSTNGWMFWSLSDGRRLSDVRSVFRAETKSNSAPPFDWGPLHALLEALPEGHWTTYGDLADVVGTAPQPLGQHLVKCPHCPNAHRILSADGTVAPGFAWSDPDDRRDPSEMLRAEGVAMHGGAADASRRITADELTGLALTGDTSNEGEP
;
A
#
# COMPACT_ATOMS: atom_id res chain seq x y z
N GLU A 1 -8.48 -17.10 -11.60
CA GLU A 1 -7.16 -17.30 -10.97
C GLU A 1 -7.13 -16.54 -9.64
N PRO A 2 -6.61 -17.10 -8.54
CA PRO A 2 -6.53 -16.35 -7.29
C PRO A 2 -5.34 -15.38 -7.34
N SER A 3 -5.64 -14.08 -7.37
CA SER A 3 -4.67 -12.99 -7.16
C SER A 3 -4.04 -13.12 -5.77
N LEU A 4 -2.82 -13.63 -5.72
CA LEU A 4 -2.03 -13.71 -4.49
C LEU A 4 -1.43 -12.32 -4.21
N SER A 5 -2.24 -11.41 -3.66
CA SER A 5 -1.71 -10.27 -2.91
C SER A 5 -1.14 -10.82 -1.59
N VAL A 6 0.08 -11.35 -1.66
CA VAL A 6 0.79 -11.80 -0.46
C VAL A 6 1.26 -10.56 0.30
N ASP A 7 0.73 -10.33 1.50
CA ASP A 7 1.21 -9.29 2.38
C ASP A 7 2.73 -9.43 2.59
N ASN A 8 3.44 -8.31 2.45
CA ASN A 8 4.91 -8.22 2.31
C ASN A 8 5.72 -8.80 3.50
N ALA A 9 5.04 -9.10 4.62
CA ALA A 9 5.60 -9.64 5.86
C ALA A 9 5.67 -11.19 5.91
N ASP A 10 4.88 -11.91 5.10
CA ASP A 10 4.69 -13.37 5.21
C ASP A 10 5.28 -14.17 4.04
N VAL A 11 6.44 -13.76 3.50
CA VAL A 11 7.11 -14.55 2.47
C VAL A 11 7.59 -15.88 3.08
N THR A 12 6.95 -16.98 2.67
CA THR A 12 7.29 -18.36 3.06
C THR A 12 8.12 -19.06 1.97
N VAL A 13 8.72 -20.21 2.30
CA VAL A 13 9.44 -21.06 1.34
C VAL A 13 8.51 -21.52 0.21
N LYS A 14 7.22 -21.74 0.50
CA LYS A 14 6.21 -22.08 -0.52
C LYS A 14 6.08 -21.00 -1.60
N HIS A 15 6.18 -19.72 -1.24
CA HIS A 15 6.16 -18.63 -2.23
C HIS A 15 7.39 -18.70 -3.15
N LEU A 16 8.55 -19.04 -2.61
CA LEU A 16 9.77 -19.20 -3.42
C LEU A 16 9.65 -20.38 -4.39
N ILE A 17 9.00 -21.49 -3.98
CA ILE A 17 8.70 -22.63 -4.85
C ILE A 17 7.71 -22.23 -5.96
N ALA A 18 6.62 -21.56 -5.58
CA ALA A 18 5.59 -21.12 -6.54
C ALA A 18 6.15 -20.13 -7.58
N ALA A 19 7.15 -19.34 -7.21
CA ALA A 19 7.86 -18.42 -8.10
C ALA A 19 8.95 -19.11 -8.96
N GLY A 20 9.22 -20.40 -8.75
CA GLY A 20 10.29 -21.13 -9.44
C GLY A 20 11.71 -20.72 -9.01
N LEU A 21 11.86 -20.02 -7.87
CA LEU A 21 13.17 -19.58 -7.37
C LEU A 21 13.93 -20.70 -6.64
N ILE A 22 13.19 -21.69 -6.14
CA ILE A 22 13.69 -22.96 -5.60
C ILE A 22 12.73 -24.08 -5.99
N GLU A 23 13.22 -25.31 -6.08
CA GLU A 23 12.38 -26.46 -6.42
C GLU A 23 12.08 -27.31 -5.17
N SER A 24 10.95 -28.01 -5.16
CA SER A 24 10.75 -29.09 -4.20
C SER A 24 11.80 -30.18 -4.40
N GLY A 25 12.41 -30.67 -3.33
CA GLY A 25 13.56 -31.56 -3.36
C GLY A 25 14.91 -30.82 -3.24
N THR A 26 14.92 -29.48 -3.28
CA THR A 26 16.14 -28.70 -3.06
C THR A 26 16.73 -29.01 -1.69
N VAL A 27 18.01 -29.36 -1.66
CA VAL A 27 18.76 -29.56 -0.41
C VAL A 27 19.33 -28.23 0.05
N LEU A 28 19.08 -27.88 1.31
CA LEU A 28 19.65 -26.72 1.97
C LEU A 28 20.62 -27.16 3.05
N ARG A 29 21.80 -26.54 3.09
CA ARG A 29 22.81 -26.72 4.12
C ARG A 29 22.67 -25.68 5.21
N ALA A 30 22.84 -26.10 6.44
CA ALA A 30 22.96 -25.19 7.57
C ALA A 30 24.23 -24.34 7.44
N ARG A 31 24.25 -23.23 8.18
CA ARG A 31 25.34 -22.27 8.18
C ARG A 31 26.69 -22.99 8.45
N PRO A 32 27.76 -22.64 7.72
CA PRO A 32 29.08 -23.21 7.94
C PRO A 32 29.58 -22.99 9.37
N GLY A 33 30.38 -23.94 9.86
CA GLY A 33 30.85 -24.02 11.24
C GLY A 33 30.36 -25.30 11.90
N ALA A 34 29.89 -25.21 13.15
CA ALA A 34 29.49 -26.35 13.98
C ALA A 34 28.33 -27.20 13.41
N TRP A 35 27.61 -26.70 12.39
CA TRP A 35 26.45 -27.37 11.80
C TRP A 35 26.56 -27.55 10.29
N GLY A 36 27.73 -27.31 9.67
CA GLY A 36 27.88 -27.26 8.21
C GLY A 36 27.54 -28.58 7.48
N GLU A 37 27.57 -29.70 8.20
CA GLU A 37 27.19 -31.03 7.70
C GLU A 37 25.67 -31.28 7.76
N VAL A 38 24.90 -30.39 8.38
CA VAL A 38 23.45 -30.56 8.54
C VAL A 38 22.73 -30.09 7.27
N GLU A 39 21.98 -31.01 6.67
CA GLU A 39 21.20 -30.79 5.47
C GLU A 39 19.70 -30.99 5.73
N CYS A 40 18.87 -30.21 5.04
CA CYS A 40 17.43 -30.40 5.01
C CYS A 40 16.90 -30.36 3.58
N THR A 41 15.78 -31.03 3.32
CA THR A 41 15.14 -31.08 2.01
C THR A 41 13.90 -30.21 2.00
N VAL A 42 13.75 -29.36 0.98
CA VAL A 42 12.55 -28.54 0.77
C VAL A 42 11.41 -29.43 0.26
N LEU A 43 10.31 -29.50 0.98
CA LEU A 43 9.10 -30.20 0.55
C LEU A 43 8.24 -29.31 -0.35
N ALA A 44 7.41 -29.91 -1.21
CA ALA A 44 6.47 -29.18 -2.07
C ALA A 44 5.46 -28.31 -1.29
N SER A 45 5.22 -28.64 -0.02
CA SER A 45 4.39 -27.83 0.89
C SER A 45 5.07 -26.52 1.33
N GLY A 46 6.38 -26.37 1.10
CA GLY A 46 7.22 -25.31 1.66
C GLY A 46 7.81 -25.62 3.05
N ALA A 47 7.55 -26.82 3.60
CA ALA A 47 8.21 -27.27 4.82
C ALA A 47 9.64 -27.74 4.54
N LEU A 48 10.49 -27.74 5.57
CA LEU A 48 11.85 -28.29 5.51
C LEU A 48 11.88 -29.63 6.25
N GLU A 49 12.35 -30.68 5.59
CA GLU A 49 12.51 -32.01 6.18
C GLU A 49 13.94 -32.23 6.68
N LEU A 50 14.08 -32.63 7.94
CA LEU A 50 15.33 -32.99 8.60
C LEU A 50 15.15 -34.33 9.31
N GLY A 51 15.94 -35.34 8.93
CA GLY A 51 15.94 -36.64 9.61
C GLY A 51 14.56 -37.30 9.70
N GLY A 52 13.70 -37.12 8.68
CA GLY A 52 12.33 -37.65 8.65
C GLY A 52 11.28 -36.77 9.36
N GLN A 53 11.65 -35.62 9.92
CA GLN A 53 10.72 -34.67 10.52
C GLN A 53 10.56 -33.42 9.66
N ALA A 54 9.30 -33.06 9.36
CA ALA A 54 8.96 -31.86 8.58
C ALA A 54 8.72 -30.64 9.50
N PHE A 55 9.31 -29.50 9.13
CA PHE A 55 9.19 -28.24 9.84
C PHE A 55 8.54 -27.18 8.95
N ALA A 56 7.46 -26.56 9.42
CA ALA A 56 6.70 -25.58 8.63
C ALA A 56 7.48 -24.30 8.29
N THR A 57 8.55 -23.97 9.02
CA THR A 57 9.33 -22.75 8.80
C THR A 57 10.84 -22.99 8.86
N PRO A 58 11.64 -22.19 8.13
CA PRO A 58 13.11 -22.23 8.22
C PRO A 58 13.63 -22.07 9.65
N SER A 59 12.98 -21.20 10.44
CA SER A 59 13.38 -20.92 11.82
C SER A 59 13.09 -22.10 12.75
N ALA A 60 11.99 -22.83 12.55
CA ALA A 60 11.68 -24.03 13.33
C ALA A 60 12.71 -25.15 13.06
N ALA A 61 13.05 -25.38 11.78
CA ALA A 61 14.11 -26.29 11.39
C ALA A 61 15.47 -25.91 12.02
N GLY A 62 15.86 -24.64 11.91
CA GLY A 62 17.13 -24.16 12.49
C GLY A 62 17.15 -24.18 14.02
N ARG A 63 16.00 -23.99 14.68
CA ARG A 63 15.86 -24.15 16.14
C ARG A 63 16.05 -25.60 16.56
N HIS A 64 15.52 -26.55 15.79
CA HIS A 64 15.70 -27.97 16.06
C HIS A 64 17.18 -28.37 16.01
N VAL A 65 17.94 -27.85 15.04
CA VAL A 65 19.37 -28.13 14.89
C VAL A 65 20.21 -27.50 16.00
N ARG A 66 19.98 -26.22 16.34
CA ARG A 66 20.85 -25.52 17.31
C ARG A 66 20.38 -25.56 18.77
N HIS A 67 19.16 -26.04 19.01
CA HIS A 67 18.46 -25.93 20.30
C HIS A 67 18.36 -24.47 20.82
N GLY A 68 18.00 -23.51 19.96
CA GLY A 68 17.90 -22.08 20.31
C GLY A 68 17.25 -21.18 19.24
N SER A 69 17.06 -19.89 19.57
CA SER A 69 16.33 -18.90 18.73
C SER A 69 16.98 -18.55 17.38
N THR A 70 16.62 -19.22 16.29
CA THR A 70 17.30 -19.13 14.98
C THR A 70 16.62 -18.23 13.97
N ASN A 71 17.40 -17.34 13.33
CA ASN A 71 17.00 -16.68 12.10
C ASN A 71 17.16 -17.67 10.93
N GLY A 72 16.14 -18.50 10.70
CA GLY A 72 16.19 -19.60 9.73
C GLY A 72 16.54 -19.15 8.31
N TRP A 73 16.12 -17.95 7.92
CA TRP A 73 16.40 -17.39 6.58
C TRP A 73 17.89 -17.14 6.33
N MET A 74 18.65 -16.83 7.38
CA MET A 74 20.10 -16.66 7.31
C MET A 74 20.87 -17.96 7.61
N PHE A 75 20.18 -18.95 8.17
CA PHE A 75 20.78 -20.20 8.63
C PHE A 75 20.89 -21.23 7.51
N TRP A 76 19.95 -21.24 6.57
CA TRP A 76 19.91 -22.20 5.48
C TRP A 76 20.42 -21.60 4.16
N SER A 77 21.30 -22.34 3.48
CA SER A 77 21.90 -21.97 2.20
C SER A 77 21.69 -23.07 1.17
N LEU A 78 21.44 -22.69 -0.06
CA LEU A 78 21.39 -23.57 -1.21
C LEU A 78 22.81 -24.06 -1.56
N SER A 79 22.89 -25.14 -2.33
CA SER A 79 24.16 -25.68 -2.86
C SER A 79 24.90 -24.68 -3.77
N ASP A 80 24.18 -23.75 -4.39
CA ASP A 80 24.75 -22.66 -5.22
C ASP A 80 25.35 -21.50 -4.39
N GLY A 81 25.33 -21.60 -3.06
CA GLY A 81 25.88 -20.61 -2.13
C GLY A 81 24.93 -19.49 -1.72
N ARG A 82 23.76 -19.35 -2.36
CA ARG A 82 22.75 -18.37 -1.95
C ARG A 82 22.09 -18.78 -0.64
N ARG A 83 21.77 -17.82 0.23
CA ARG A 83 20.94 -18.07 1.42
C ARG A 83 19.47 -17.96 1.08
N LEU A 84 18.61 -18.58 1.88
CA LEU A 84 17.16 -18.34 1.78
C LEU A 84 16.82 -16.85 1.92
N SER A 85 17.59 -16.07 2.69
CA SER A 85 17.46 -14.60 2.77
C SER A 85 17.67 -13.90 1.43
N ASP A 86 18.61 -14.39 0.63
CA ASP A 86 18.99 -13.78 -0.65
C ASP A 86 17.92 -14.12 -1.69
N VAL A 87 17.49 -15.39 -1.73
CA VAL A 87 16.39 -15.83 -2.59
C VAL A 87 15.09 -15.11 -2.24
N ARG A 88 14.79 -14.92 -0.95
CA ARG A 88 13.65 -14.11 -0.50
C ARG A 88 13.76 -12.65 -0.93
N SER A 89 14.98 -12.10 -0.98
CA SER A 89 15.20 -10.73 -1.44
C SER A 89 14.96 -10.61 -2.94
N VAL A 90 15.38 -11.59 -3.74
CA VAL A 90 15.06 -11.68 -5.17
C VAL A 90 13.55 -11.76 -5.38
N PHE A 91 12.85 -12.68 -4.69
CA PHE A 91 11.40 -12.78 -4.76
C PHE A 91 10.71 -11.45 -4.47
N ARG A 92 11.15 -10.74 -3.42
CA ARG A 92 10.59 -9.43 -3.06
C ARG A 92 10.84 -8.37 -4.13
N ALA A 93 12.01 -8.39 -4.76
CA ALA A 93 12.32 -7.47 -5.86
C ALA A 93 11.47 -7.77 -7.10
N GLU A 94 11.35 -9.04 -7.49
CA GLU A 94 10.52 -9.48 -8.62
C GLU A 94 9.04 -9.20 -8.37
N THR A 95 8.54 -9.47 -7.15
CA THR A 95 7.15 -9.19 -6.79
C THR A 95 6.87 -7.69 -6.84
N LYS A 96 7.79 -6.84 -6.37
CA LYS A 96 7.65 -5.38 -6.50
C LYS A 96 7.66 -4.91 -7.95
N SER A 97 8.48 -5.54 -8.80
CA SER A 97 8.60 -5.18 -10.22
C SER A 97 7.42 -5.67 -11.06
N ASN A 98 6.82 -6.80 -10.69
CA ASN A 98 5.67 -7.41 -11.38
C ASN A 98 4.32 -7.02 -10.76
N SER A 99 4.32 -6.26 -9.66
CA SER A 99 3.10 -5.66 -9.15
C SER A 99 2.60 -4.62 -10.16
N ALA A 100 1.28 -4.46 -10.25
CA ALA A 100 0.71 -3.33 -10.95
C ALA A 100 1.38 -2.02 -10.48
N PRO A 101 1.58 -1.04 -11.37
CA PRO A 101 2.14 0.25 -10.97
C PRO A 101 1.34 0.82 -9.79
N PRO A 102 1.99 1.57 -8.88
CA PRO A 102 1.27 2.23 -7.81
C PRO A 102 0.15 3.09 -8.40
N PHE A 103 -0.96 3.18 -7.66
CA PHE A 103 -2.10 3.99 -8.05
C PHE A 103 -1.67 5.44 -8.35
N ASP A 104 -2.08 5.97 -9.49
CA ASP A 104 -1.77 7.34 -9.90
C ASP A 104 -2.70 8.35 -9.22
N TRP A 105 -2.12 9.22 -8.39
CA TRP A 105 -2.84 10.27 -7.67
C TRP A 105 -2.86 11.61 -8.43
N GLY A 106 -2.26 11.69 -9.62
CA GLY A 106 -2.26 12.89 -10.45
C GLY A 106 -3.66 13.51 -10.66
N PRO A 107 -4.69 12.72 -11.05
CA PRO A 107 -6.05 13.23 -11.21
C PRO A 107 -6.64 13.83 -9.93
N LEU A 108 -6.33 13.25 -8.76
CA LEU A 108 -6.78 13.81 -7.48
C LEU A 108 -6.18 15.19 -7.25
N HIS A 109 -4.86 15.35 -7.43
CA HIS A 109 -4.19 16.63 -7.21
C HIS A 109 -4.77 17.73 -8.11
N ALA A 110 -4.96 17.44 -9.39
CA ALA A 110 -5.56 18.38 -10.34
C ALA A 110 -6.98 18.79 -9.92
N LEU A 111 -7.81 17.83 -9.47
CA LEU A 111 -9.16 18.12 -8.99
C LEU A 111 -9.14 19.00 -7.73
N LEU A 112 -8.24 18.73 -6.76
CA LEU A 112 -8.14 19.53 -5.54
C LEU A 112 -7.71 20.97 -5.81
N GLU A 113 -6.83 21.18 -6.79
CA GLU A 113 -6.44 22.52 -7.26
C GLU A 113 -7.58 23.23 -7.99
N ALA A 114 -8.35 22.49 -8.79
CA ALA A 114 -9.45 23.03 -9.59
C ALA A 114 -10.74 23.27 -8.78
N LEU A 115 -10.88 22.70 -7.57
CA LEU A 115 -12.03 22.95 -6.71
C LEU A 115 -12.15 24.45 -6.43
N PRO A 116 -13.24 25.13 -6.83
CA PRO A 116 -13.40 26.57 -6.61
C PRO A 116 -13.67 26.90 -5.15
N GLU A 117 -13.32 28.12 -4.75
CA GLU A 117 -13.70 28.67 -3.44
C GLU A 117 -15.22 28.73 -3.29
N GLY A 118 -15.69 28.59 -2.05
CA GLY A 118 -17.11 28.64 -1.73
C GLY A 118 -17.89 27.38 -2.17
N HIS A 119 -17.17 26.33 -2.55
CA HIS A 119 -17.73 25.03 -2.94
C HIS A 119 -17.05 23.89 -2.19
N TRP A 120 -17.73 22.76 -2.15
CA TRP A 120 -17.22 21.55 -1.49
C TRP A 120 -17.64 20.30 -2.26
N THR A 121 -16.99 19.18 -2.02
CA THR A 121 -17.35 17.88 -2.58
C THR A 121 -17.25 16.79 -1.52
N THR A 122 -17.60 15.55 -1.86
CA THR A 122 -17.53 14.43 -0.91
C THR A 122 -16.35 13.51 -1.18
N TYR A 123 -15.89 12.80 -0.15
CA TYR A 123 -14.95 11.69 -0.33
C TYR A 123 -15.46 10.63 -1.32
N GLY A 124 -16.78 10.44 -1.40
CA GLY A 124 -17.43 9.53 -2.35
C GLY A 124 -17.27 10.00 -3.78
N ASP A 125 -17.77 11.20 -4.08
CA ASP A 125 -17.72 11.77 -5.44
C ASP A 125 -16.27 11.85 -5.95
N LEU A 126 -15.34 12.29 -5.09
CA LEU A 126 -13.94 12.41 -5.46
C LEU A 126 -13.29 11.05 -5.70
N ALA A 127 -13.61 10.04 -4.90
CA ALA A 127 -13.09 8.69 -5.07
C ALA A 127 -13.62 8.05 -6.36
N ASP A 128 -14.90 8.25 -6.68
CA ASP A 128 -15.53 7.74 -7.89
C ASP A 128 -14.86 8.29 -9.15
N VAL A 129 -14.60 9.60 -9.21
CA VAL A 129 -13.94 10.24 -10.36
C VAL A 129 -12.46 9.85 -10.47
N VAL A 130 -11.75 9.76 -9.34
CA VAL A 130 -10.33 9.39 -9.30
C VAL A 130 -10.14 7.89 -9.58
N GLY A 131 -11.17 7.06 -9.41
CA GLY A 131 -11.11 5.61 -9.65
C GLY A 131 -10.57 4.83 -8.45
N THR A 132 -10.87 5.28 -7.23
CA THR A 132 -10.47 4.63 -5.97
C THR A 132 -11.66 4.47 -5.02
N ALA A 133 -11.43 4.01 -3.80
CA ALA A 133 -12.43 4.01 -2.75
C ALA A 133 -12.22 5.20 -1.78
N PRO A 134 -13.27 5.68 -1.09
CA PRO A 134 -13.18 6.82 -0.16
C PRO A 134 -12.11 6.66 0.93
N GLN A 135 -11.92 5.42 1.41
CA GLN A 135 -11.01 5.15 2.53
C GLN A 135 -9.52 5.25 2.14
N PRO A 136 -9.03 4.60 1.06
CA PRO A 136 -7.69 4.87 0.51
C PRO A 136 -7.45 6.35 0.18
N LEU A 137 -8.45 7.04 -0.38
CA LEU A 137 -8.37 8.46 -0.69
C LEU A 137 -8.17 9.32 0.57
N GLY A 138 -8.96 9.09 1.62
CA GLY A 138 -8.79 9.77 2.91
C GLY A 138 -7.41 9.52 3.53
N GLN A 139 -6.91 8.29 3.47
CA GLN A 139 -5.55 7.97 3.95
C GLN A 139 -4.46 8.66 3.15
N HIS A 140 -4.66 8.84 1.84
CA HIS A 140 -3.72 9.55 0.99
C HIS A 140 -3.70 11.05 1.34
N LEU A 141 -4.87 11.70 1.45
CA LEU A 141 -4.99 13.12 1.80
C LEU A 141 -4.24 13.49 3.08
N VAL A 142 -4.34 12.65 4.13
CA VAL A 142 -3.64 12.87 5.41
C VAL A 142 -2.11 12.75 5.29
N LYS A 143 -1.61 12.03 4.29
CA LYS A 143 -0.16 11.80 4.11
C LYS A 143 0.46 12.66 3.02
N CYS A 144 -0.35 13.28 2.18
CA CYS A 144 0.11 13.96 0.99
C CYS A 144 0.23 15.47 1.24
N PRO A 145 1.45 16.03 1.31
CA PRO A 145 1.65 17.47 1.49
C PRO A 145 1.27 18.29 0.24
N HIS A 146 0.99 17.63 -0.89
CA HIS A 146 0.61 18.23 -2.17
C HIS A 146 -0.91 18.19 -2.41
N CYS A 147 -1.72 17.85 -1.40
CA CYS A 147 -3.17 17.88 -1.49
C CYS A 147 -3.71 19.22 -0.94
N PRO A 148 -3.89 20.25 -1.78
CA PRO A 148 -4.48 21.51 -1.33
C PRO A 148 -5.96 21.35 -1.02
N ASN A 149 -6.55 22.36 -0.38
CA ASN A 149 -8.01 22.51 -0.23
C ASN A 149 -8.72 21.31 0.42
N ALA A 150 -8.03 20.52 1.26
CA ALA A 150 -8.59 19.33 1.88
C ALA A 150 -9.83 19.63 2.74
N HIS A 151 -9.99 20.85 3.27
CA HIS A 151 -11.19 21.29 4.00
C HIS A 151 -12.46 21.31 3.15
N ARG A 152 -12.36 21.34 1.82
CA ARG A 152 -13.50 21.27 0.89
C ARG A 152 -14.01 19.84 0.67
N ILE A 153 -13.41 18.83 1.29
CA ILE A 153 -13.76 17.42 1.13
C ILE A 153 -14.51 16.95 2.37
N LEU A 154 -15.80 16.69 2.22
CA LEU A 154 -16.72 16.42 3.33
C LEU A 154 -17.30 15.01 3.27
N SER A 155 -17.93 14.60 4.37
CA SER A 155 -18.76 13.40 4.41
C SER A 155 -19.98 13.56 3.51
N ALA A 156 -20.66 12.45 3.18
CA ALA A 156 -21.81 12.46 2.28
C ALA A 156 -22.99 13.34 2.76
N ASP A 157 -23.08 13.58 4.06
CA ASP A 157 -24.06 14.45 4.72
C ASP A 157 -23.63 15.92 4.78
N GLY A 158 -22.49 16.29 4.18
CA GLY A 158 -21.95 17.64 4.16
C GLY A 158 -21.26 18.05 5.45
N THR A 159 -20.99 17.13 6.38
CA THR A 159 -20.24 17.42 7.61
C THR A 159 -18.75 17.17 7.44
N VAL A 160 -17.93 17.86 8.23
CA VAL A 160 -16.49 17.54 8.33
C VAL A 160 -16.33 16.13 8.87
N ALA A 161 -15.53 15.30 8.19
CA ALA A 161 -15.34 13.91 8.61
C ALA A 161 -14.78 13.83 10.04
N PRO A 162 -15.30 12.94 10.92
CA PRO A 162 -14.82 12.82 12.30
C PRO A 162 -13.32 12.49 12.41
N GLY A 163 -12.76 11.86 11.39
CA GLY A 163 -11.34 11.52 11.29
C GLY A 163 -10.53 12.47 10.41
N PHE A 164 -11.04 13.67 10.11
CA PHE A 164 -10.31 14.66 9.34
C PHE A 164 -8.99 15.01 10.03
N ALA A 165 -7.91 15.05 9.24
CA ALA A 165 -6.60 15.49 9.69
C ALA A 165 -5.89 16.19 8.52
N TRP A 166 -5.19 17.28 8.84
CA TRP A 166 -4.30 17.95 7.91
C TRP A 166 -3.07 17.10 7.63
N SER A 167 -2.53 17.23 6.41
CA SER A 167 -1.26 16.60 6.05
C SER A 167 -0.07 17.17 6.82
N ASP A 168 -0.15 18.46 7.17
CA ASP A 168 0.75 19.10 8.11
C ASP A 168 0.29 18.81 9.55
N PRO A 169 1.07 18.06 10.35
CA PRO A 169 0.70 17.72 11.72
C PRO A 169 0.68 18.91 12.66
N ASP A 170 1.15 20.11 12.27
CA ASP A 170 1.09 21.33 13.06
C ASP A 170 -0.07 22.25 12.65
N ASP A 171 -0.79 21.96 11.57
CA ASP A 171 -1.97 22.71 11.16
C ASP A 171 -3.15 22.41 12.10
N ARG A 172 -3.78 23.47 12.60
CA ARG A 172 -4.89 23.42 13.57
C ARG A 172 -6.13 24.18 13.08
N ARG A 173 -6.14 24.64 11.82
CA ARG A 173 -7.28 25.36 11.26
C ARG A 173 -8.52 24.47 11.25
N ASP A 174 -9.66 25.03 11.63
CA ASP A 174 -10.94 24.31 11.59
C ASP A 174 -11.52 24.34 10.17
N PRO A 175 -11.78 23.18 9.54
CA PRO A 175 -12.32 23.14 8.17
C PRO A 175 -13.67 23.85 8.01
N SER A 176 -14.52 23.84 9.04
CA SER A 176 -15.82 24.51 8.99
C SER A 176 -15.67 26.03 9.05
N GLU A 177 -14.72 26.56 9.81
CA GLU A 177 -14.39 27.98 9.81
C GLU A 177 -13.81 28.43 8.47
N MET A 178 -12.94 27.62 7.87
CA MET A 178 -12.39 27.90 6.54
C MET A 178 -13.49 27.94 5.47
N LEU A 179 -14.39 26.95 5.44
CA LEU A 179 -15.53 26.93 4.52
C LEU A 179 -16.44 28.16 4.71
N ARG A 180 -16.70 28.58 5.95
CA ARG A 180 -17.47 29.80 6.22
C ARG A 180 -16.77 31.07 5.73
N ALA A 181 -15.45 31.14 5.87
CA ALA A 181 -14.66 32.26 5.36
C ALA A 181 -14.72 32.37 3.83
N GLU A 182 -14.91 31.24 3.14
CA GLU A 182 -15.17 31.16 1.70
C GLU A 182 -16.63 31.41 1.31
N GLY A 183 -17.51 31.69 2.28
CA GLY A 183 -18.93 32.00 2.03
C GLY A 183 -19.85 30.77 2.00
N VAL A 184 -19.39 29.59 2.42
CA VAL A 184 -20.25 28.41 2.56
C VAL A 184 -21.01 28.47 3.89
N ALA A 185 -22.34 28.57 3.82
CA ALA A 185 -23.18 28.52 5.01
C ALA A 185 -23.15 27.11 5.64
N MET A 186 -23.17 27.06 6.98
CA MET A 186 -23.21 25.79 7.74
C MET A 186 -24.50 25.71 8.55
N HIS A 187 -25.27 24.64 8.36
CA HIS A 187 -26.54 24.38 9.04
C HIS A 187 -26.45 23.09 9.85
N GLY A 188 -26.55 23.19 11.18
CA GLY A 188 -26.48 22.01 12.05
C GLY A 188 -25.15 21.23 11.93
N GLY A 189 -24.07 21.89 11.52
CA GLY A 189 -22.76 21.27 11.29
C GLY A 189 -22.51 20.78 9.86
N ALA A 190 -23.53 20.78 8.99
CA ALA A 190 -23.41 20.44 7.58
C ALA A 190 -23.26 21.69 6.70
N ALA A 191 -22.43 21.62 5.67
CA ALA A 191 -22.31 22.64 4.65
C ALA A 191 -23.57 22.72 3.77
N ASP A 192 -23.88 23.91 3.27
CA ASP A 192 -24.98 24.15 2.34
C ASP A 192 -24.86 23.23 1.12
N ALA A 193 -25.83 22.33 0.95
CA ALA A 193 -25.86 21.33 -0.12
C ALA A 193 -25.92 21.97 -1.52
N SER A 194 -26.40 23.21 -1.64
CA SER A 194 -26.40 23.92 -2.93
C SER A 194 -25.00 24.29 -3.43
N ARG A 195 -23.98 24.22 -2.54
CA ARG A 195 -22.57 24.47 -2.84
C ARG A 195 -21.78 23.19 -3.12
N ARG A 196 -22.42 22.02 -3.12
CA ARG A 196 -21.77 20.74 -3.40
C ARG A 196 -21.51 20.58 -4.90
N ILE A 197 -20.29 20.22 -5.25
CA ILE A 197 -19.87 19.75 -6.57
C ILE A 197 -19.96 18.23 -6.59
N THR A 198 -20.78 17.70 -7.49
CA THR A 198 -21.01 16.27 -7.68
C THR A 198 -19.92 15.61 -8.54
N ALA A 199 -19.92 14.28 -8.61
CA ALA A 199 -18.96 13.52 -9.44
C ALA A 199 -19.00 13.93 -10.94
N ASP A 200 -20.18 14.23 -11.47
CA ASP A 200 -20.35 14.67 -12.87
C ASP A 200 -19.69 16.04 -13.10
N GLU A 201 -19.94 17.00 -12.18
CA GLU A 201 -19.34 18.33 -12.24
C GLU A 201 -17.82 18.31 -12.02
N LEU A 202 -17.31 17.45 -11.13
CA LEU A 202 -15.88 17.20 -10.96
C LEU A 202 -15.23 16.68 -12.25
N THR A 203 -15.90 15.77 -12.95
CA THR A 203 -15.42 15.26 -14.24
C THR A 203 -15.31 16.40 -15.27
N GLY A 204 -16.28 17.32 -15.26
CA GLY A 204 -16.25 18.55 -16.06
C GLY A 204 -15.04 19.45 -15.74
N LEU A 205 -14.71 19.63 -14.47
CA LEU A 205 -13.54 20.44 -14.05
C LEU A 205 -12.22 19.83 -14.55
N ALA A 206 -12.06 18.51 -14.43
CA ALA A 206 -10.86 17.82 -14.89
C ALA A 206 -10.58 18.03 -16.39
N LEU A 207 -11.63 18.05 -17.21
CA LEU A 207 -11.51 18.24 -18.66
C LEU A 207 -11.12 19.68 -19.05
N THR A 208 -11.45 20.68 -18.22
CA THR A 208 -11.11 22.09 -18.48
C THR A 208 -9.69 22.47 -18.08
N GLY A 209 -9.02 21.67 -17.24
CA GLY A 209 -7.63 21.88 -16.84
C GLY A 209 -6.60 21.52 -17.91
N ASP A 210 -6.98 20.73 -18.92
CA ASP A 210 -6.08 20.21 -19.96
C ASP A 210 -5.86 21.20 -21.12
N THR A 211 -6.61 22.32 -21.19
CA THR A 211 -6.55 23.27 -22.32
C THR A 211 -5.54 24.41 -22.18
N SER A 212 -4.62 24.38 -21.20
CA SER A 212 -3.61 25.44 -21.01
C SER A 212 -2.18 24.96 -21.26
N ASN A 213 -1.89 24.37 -22.42
CA ASN A 213 -0.52 24.34 -22.96
C ASN A 213 -0.49 24.10 -24.48
N GLU A 214 -1.03 25.03 -25.28
CA GLU A 214 -0.58 25.20 -26.66
C GLU A 214 0.16 26.54 -26.76
N GLY A 215 1.39 26.45 -27.24
CA GLY A 215 2.39 27.50 -27.16
C GLY A 215 2.06 28.76 -27.94
N GLU A 216 2.71 29.83 -27.53
CA GLU A 216 2.81 31.06 -28.32
C GLU A 216 4.31 31.30 -28.65
N PRO A 217 4.63 31.78 -29.87
CA PRO A 217 5.91 31.58 -30.54
C PRO A 217 7.04 32.53 -30.11
#